data_AF-A0A6G0U5S8-F1
#
_entry.id   AF-A0A6G0U5S8-F1
#
_cell.length_a   1.000
_cell.length_b   1.000
_cell.length_c   1.000
_cell.angle_alpha   90.00
_cell.angle_beta   90.00
_cell.angle_gamma   90.00
#
_symmetry.space_group_name_H-M   'P 1'
#
loop_
_entity.id
_entity.type
_entity.pdbx_description
1 polymer ?
#
loop_
_entity_poly.entity_id
_entity_poly.type
_entity_poly.pdbx_seq_one_letter_code
_entity_poly.pdbx_strand_id
1 'polypeptide(L)'
;MNTYQWSAADRQCIDQITGLLYQIKEPGHLSNVHDWVVKLTSGEPNDRKSDYLRLLEYALKSDDGRVGVREPFTSPPPTDLLSDPTGWLPPSVVDRECEQRYAAGGGVDAPDEGSPGEALADLLCRTDSGSTPVEKFVADAGPLTCDRGALMSTVAAECLGKFSRTAGAVFDERTEKLCDALAKEQVALMLRYRTNAQRMLTRAQILQDHVRELMPTFQYDEYLKHGDEHVIKVLRAKTGAVGSDAEDAAPVSDEDDLDDAAMQQKKMMCALQWLRSEVERADCENVRLVERYDAVVAAIVVASNKKIANDCRAKARKLEVQTELTEVRKEAVKQEALIDCYIGKMSL
;
A
#
# COMPACT_ATOMS: atom_id res chain seq x y z
N MET A 1 -15.67 35.20 -22.00
CA MET A 1 -15.14 33.94 -22.55
C MET A 1 -13.76 34.26 -23.13
N ASN A 2 -12.70 34.07 -22.36
CA ASN A 2 -11.34 34.23 -22.88
C ASN A 2 -10.99 32.99 -23.70
N THR A 3 -10.90 33.14 -25.01
CA THR A 3 -10.29 32.14 -25.89
C THR A 3 -8.78 32.15 -25.63
N TYR A 4 -8.33 31.27 -24.75
CA TYR A 4 -6.91 31.08 -24.46
C TYR A 4 -6.17 30.65 -25.74
N GLN A 5 -5.24 31.47 -26.22
CA GLN A 5 -4.37 31.13 -27.35
C GLN A 5 -3.18 30.30 -26.84
N TRP A 6 -3.18 29.01 -27.15
CA TRP A 6 -2.01 28.14 -26.97
C TRP A 6 -0.87 28.58 -27.88
N SER A 7 0.35 28.64 -27.35
CA SER A 7 1.55 28.93 -28.13
C SER A 7 1.82 27.80 -29.13
N ALA A 8 2.63 28.07 -30.16
CA ALA A 8 3.00 27.05 -31.14
C ALA A 8 3.74 25.85 -30.49
N ALA A 9 4.54 26.12 -29.45
CA ALA A 9 5.23 25.09 -28.69
C ALA A 9 4.26 24.22 -27.88
N ASP A 10 3.23 24.82 -27.29
CA ASP A 10 2.22 24.06 -26.52
C ASP A 10 1.41 23.14 -27.43
N ARG A 11 1.05 23.60 -28.64
CA ARG A 11 0.34 22.78 -29.62
C ARG A 11 1.18 21.58 -30.06
N GLN A 12 2.46 21.79 -30.32
CA GLN A 12 3.39 20.74 -30.67
C GLN A 12 3.58 19.71 -29.52
N CYS A 13 3.59 20.19 -28.27
CA CYS A 13 3.64 19.33 -27.09
C CYS A 13 2.36 18.49 -26.94
N ILE A 14 1.19 19.10 -27.13
CA ILE A 14 -0.11 18.41 -27.09
C ILE A 14 -0.20 17.33 -28.17
N ASP A 15 0.26 17.61 -29.39
CA ASP A 15 0.27 16.64 -30.49
C ASP A 15 1.19 15.44 -30.18
N GLN A 16 2.34 15.68 -29.55
CA GLN A 16 3.26 14.62 -29.12
C GLN A 16 2.67 13.77 -27.99
N ILE A 17 2.07 14.39 -26.98
CA ILE A 17 1.38 13.68 -25.89
C ILE A 17 0.26 12.81 -26.46
N THR A 18 -0.54 13.37 -27.38
CA THR A 18 -1.63 12.66 -28.04
C THR A 18 -1.13 11.46 -28.82
N GLY A 19 -0.04 11.62 -29.58
CA GLY A 19 0.60 10.51 -30.30
C GLY A 19 1.12 9.40 -29.39
N LEU A 20 1.68 9.75 -28.23
CA LEU A 20 2.18 8.80 -27.23
C LEU A 20 1.02 8.04 -26.54
N LEU A 21 -0.09 8.72 -26.25
CA LEU A 21 -1.28 8.11 -25.65
C LEU A 21 -1.87 7.00 -26.52
N TYR A 22 -1.93 7.19 -27.84
CA TYR A 22 -2.41 6.17 -28.77
C TYR A 22 -1.53 4.92 -28.85
N GLN A 23 -0.30 4.98 -28.35
CA GLN A 23 0.65 3.86 -28.37
C GLN A 23 0.57 3.02 -27.09
N ILE A 24 -0.13 3.48 -26.06
CA ILE A 24 -0.34 2.75 -24.80
C ILE A 24 -1.41 1.67 -25.02
N LYS A 25 -0.99 0.40 -25.02
CA LYS A 25 -1.90 -0.76 -25.23
C LYS A 25 -2.55 -1.27 -23.94
N GLU A 26 -1.99 -0.92 -22.79
CA GLU A 26 -2.40 -1.47 -21.50
C GLU A 26 -3.40 -0.54 -20.79
N PRO A 27 -4.61 -1.02 -20.44
CA PRO A 27 -5.67 -0.17 -19.90
C PRO A 27 -5.35 0.41 -18.52
N GLY A 28 -4.51 -0.25 -17.72
CA GLY A 28 -4.06 0.26 -16.42
C GLY A 28 -3.23 1.54 -16.54
N HIS A 29 -2.34 1.61 -17.53
CA HIS A 29 -1.52 2.79 -17.79
C HIS A 29 -2.34 3.97 -18.29
N LEU A 30 -3.37 3.73 -19.12
CA LEU A 30 -4.30 4.77 -19.56
C LEU A 30 -5.09 5.37 -18.38
N SER A 31 -5.50 4.55 -17.41
CA SER A 31 -6.16 5.02 -16.19
C SER A 31 -5.24 5.91 -15.35
N ASN A 32 -3.97 5.53 -15.20
CA ASN A 32 -3.01 6.32 -14.44
C ASN A 32 -2.70 7.65 -15.14
N VAL A 33 -2.56 7.65 -16.48
CA VAL A 33 -2.38 8.89 -17.24
C VAL A 33 -3.61 9.80 -17.12
N HIS A 34 -4.82 9.24 -17.14
CA HIS A 34 -6.04 9.99 -16.89
C HIS A 34 -6.04 10.65 -15.51
N ASP A 35 -5.65 9.93 -14.46
CA ASP A 35 -5.59 10.48 -13.09
C ASP A 35 -4.56 11.60 -12.94
N TRP A 36 -3.42 11.47 -13.63
CA TRP A 36 -2.43 12.54 -13.76
C TRP A 36 -2.99 13.76 -14.48
N VAL A 37 -3.63 13.57 -15.63
CA VAL A 37 -4.26 14.67 -16.38
C VAL A 37 -5.33 15.36 -15.55
N VAL A 38 -6.20 14.61 -14.88
CA VAL A 38 -7.25 15.17 -14.01
C VAL A 38 -6.63 15.94 -12.85
N LYS A 39 -5.64 15.39 -12.14
CA LYS A 39 -5.00 16.12 -11.03
C LYS A 39 -4.32 17.41 -11.52
N LEU A 40 -3.58 17.34 -12.62
CA LEU A 40 -2.89 18.49 -13.21
C LEU A 40 -3.84 19.55 -13.78
N THR A 41 -5.09 19.18 -14.12
CA THR A 41 -6.08 20.09 -14.73
C THR A 41 -7.23 20.50 -13.81
N SER A 42 -7.39 19.84 -12.65
CA SER A 42 -8.43 20.13 -11.65
C SER A 42 -8.12 21.35 -10.75
N GLY A 43 -6.89 21.84 -10.75
CA GLY A 43 -6.51 23.10 -10.10
C GLY A 43 -6.76 24.30 -11.02
N GLU A 44 -6.99 25.48 -10.43
CA GLU A 44 -7.13 26.72 -11.21
C GLU A 44 -5.97 26.88 -12.21
N PRO A 45 -6.23 27.41 -13.42
CA PRO A 45 -5.28 27.51 -14.51
C PRO A 45 -4.21 28.57 -14.22
N ASN A 46 -3.28 28.28 -13.31
CA ASN A 46 -2.15 29.13 -13.00
C ASN A 46 -1.18 29.27 -14.18
N ASP A 47 -0.34 30.29 -14.12
CA ASP A 47 0.70 30.68 -15.09
C ASP A 47 1.75 29.59 -15.43
N ARG A 48 1.57 28.36 -14.91
CA ARG A 48 2.47 27.20 -15.02
C ARG A 48 1.95 26.09 -15.93
N LYS A 49 0.94 26.36 -16.76
CA LYS A 49 0.37 25.36 -17.71
C LYS A 49 1.42 24.73 -18.63
N SER A 50 2.36 25.52 -19.13
CA SER A 50 3.46 25.05 -19.97
C SER A 50 4.33 24.04 -19.23
N ASP A 51 4.54 24.26 -17.93
CA ASP A 51 5.39 23.40 -17.10
C ASP A 51 4.69 22.06 -16.83
N TYR A 52 3.37 22.09 -16.62
CA TYR A 52 2.57 20.86 -16.49
C TYR A 52 2.53 20.05 -17.79
N LEU A 53 2.42 20.71 -18.96
CA LEU A 53 2.49 20.03 -20.25
C LEU A 53 3.88 19.40 -20.49
N ARG A 54 4.96 20.13 -20.18
CA ARG A 54 6.32 19.60 -20.27
C ARG A 54 6.57 18.45 -19.30
N LEU A 55 6.00 18.50 -18.10
CA LEU A 55 6.08 17.41 -17.13
C LEU A 55 5.36 16.15 -17.63
N LEU A 56 4.16 16.30 -18.22
CA LEU A 56 3.42 15.22 -18.87
C LEU A 56 4.20 14.63 -20.05
N GLU A 57 4.77 15.48 -20.91
CA GLU A 57 5.58 15.06 -22.05
C GLU A 57 6.84 14.30 -21.60
N TYR A 58 7.55 14.82 -20.59
CA TYR A 58 8.74 14.18 -20.02
C TYR A 58 8.41 12.85 -19.35
N ALA A 59 7.29 12.76 -18.63
CA ALA A 59 6.83 11.54 -17.99
C ALA A 59 6.42 10.45 -19.01
N LEU A 60 5.92 10.85 -20.19
CA LEU A 60 5.52 9.93 -21.26
C LEU A 60 6.68 9.54 -22.19
N LYS A 61 7.80 10.27 -22.18
CA LYS A 61 9.01 9.95 -22.94
C LYS A 61 9.92 9.00 -22.12
N SER A 62 10.19 7.81 -22.66
CA SER A 62 11.17 6.87 -22.09
C SER A 62 12.59 7.46 -22.12
N ASP A 63 13.44 7.03 -21.18
CA ASP A 63 14.87 7.41 -21.09
C ASP A 63 15.66 7.05 -22.37
N ASP A 64 15.17 6.11 -23.19
CA ASP A 64 15.82 5.68 -24.43
C ASP A 64 15.33 6.44 -25.69
N GLY A 65 14.44 7.43 -25.55
CA GLY A 65 13.85 8.16 -26.67
C GLY A 65 12.98 7.28 -27.59
N ARG A 66 12.72 6.02 -27.20
CA ARG A 66 11.77 5.11 -27.85
C ARG A 66 10.45 5.07 -27.08
N VAL A 67 9.40 4.71 -27.81
CA VAL A 67 8.03 4.53 -27.31
C VAL A 67 8.02 3.59 -26.11
N GLY A 68 7.85 4.16 -24.92
CA GLY A 68 7.78 3.45 -23.65
C GLY A 68 7.37 4.43 -22.56
N VAL A 69 6.33 4.09 -21.81
CA VAL A 69 5.85 4.92 -20.70
C VAL A 69 6.88 4.80 -19.57
N ARG A 70 7.40 5.92 -19.08
CA ARG A 70 8.35 5.91 -17.95
C ARG A 70 7.62 5.49 -16.67
N GLU A 71 8.38 5.12 -15.64
CA GLU A 71 7.88 4.88 -14.28
C GLU A 71 7.50 6.17 -13.51
N PRO A 72 6.63 7.05 -14.05
CA PRO A 72 5.69 7.71 -13.14
C PRO A 72 4.23 7.34 -13.39
N PHE A 73 3.93 6.44 -14.35
CA PHE A 73 2.57 5.97 -14.62
C PHE A 73 2.30 4.52 -14.21
N THR A 74 3.24 3.86 -13.53
CA THR A 74 2.99 2.60 -12.81
C THR A 74 2.36 2.82 -11.43
N SER A 75 2.34 4.07 -10.95
CA SER A 75 1.73 4.49 -9.68
C SER A 75 1.00 5.83 -9.83
N PRO A 76 -0.01 6.13 -8.99
CA PRO A 76 -0.70 7.41 -8.99
C PRO A 76 0.24 8.55 -8.57
N PRO A 77 0.04 9.79 -9.07
CA PRO A 77 0.94 10.90 -8.81
C PRO A 77 1.00 11.22 -7.31
N PRO A 78 2.22 11.43 -6.76
CA PRO A 78 2.43 12.01 -5.44
C PRO A 78 1.62 13.29 -5.24
N THR A 79 1.05 13.47 -4.06
CA THR A 79 0.21 14.64 -3.72
C THR A 79 0.95 15.98 -3.78
N ASP A 80 2.28 15.97 -3.67
CA ASP A 80 3.10 17.19 -3.55
C ASP A 80 3.41 17.87 -4.90
N LEU A 81 3.12 17.21 -6.01
CA LEU A 81 3.42 17.68 -7.38
C LEU A 81 2.62 18.90 -7.83
N LEU A 82 1.47 19.17 -7.20
CA LEU A 82 0.65 20.33 -7.53
C LEU A 82 1.27 21.63 -6.99
N SER A 83 2.15 21.54 -6.01
CA SER A 83 2.74 22.70 -5.32
C SER A 83 3.96 23.26 -6.07
N ASP A 84 4.78 22.41 -6.71
CA ASP A 84 5.97 22.83 -7.46
C ASP A 84 6.37 21.85 -8.58
N PRO A 85 5.91 22.07 -9.83
CA PRO A 85 6.23 21.20 -10.96
C PRO A 85 7.70 21.33 -11.42
N THR A 86 8.38 22.42 -11.07
CA THR A 86 9.76 22.71 -11.50
C THR A 86 10.81 21.85 -10.81
N GLY A 87 10.55 21.42 -9.57
CA GLY A 87 11.50 20.59 -8.80
C GLY A 87 11.70 19.16 -9.33
N TRP A 88 10.84 18.70 -10.24
CA TRP A 88 10.88 17.36 -10.82
C TRP A 88 11.52 17.30 -12.22
N LEU A 89 11.76 18.44 -12.84
CA LEU A 89 12.46 18.50 -14.12
C LEU A 89 13.98 18.47 -13.84
N PRO A 90 14.76 17.60 -14.50
CA PRO A 90 16.21 17.64 -14.37
C PRO A 90 16.73 19.01 -14.83
N PRO A 91 17.79 19.54 -14.19
CA PRO A 91 18.33 20.87 -14.50
C PRO A 91 18.84 21.03 -15.94
N SER A 92 18.87 19.96 -16.74
CA SER A 92 19.18 19.99 -18.17
C SER A 92 18.09 20.59 -19.07
N VAL A 93 16.88 20.85 -18.54
CA VAL A 93 15.72 21.35 -19.31
C VAL A 93 15.43 22.84 -19.04
N VAL A 94 16.13 23.45 -18.08
CA VAL A 94 15.99 24.90 -17.78
C VAL A 94 17.16 25.63 -18.44
N ASP A 95 16.84 26.37 -19.51
CA ASP A 95 17.63 27.38 -20.22
C ASP A 95 19.16 27.35 -20.04
N ARG A 96 19.82 26.76 -21.05
CA ARG A 96 21.27 26.78 -21.22
C ARG A 96 21.73 28.10 -21.84
N GLU A 97 21.57 29.19 -21.11
CA GLU A 97 22.21 30.48 -21.41
C GLU A 97 22.68 31.17 -20.11
N CYS A 98 23.79 30.70 -19.53
CA CYS A 98 24.62 31.56 -18.67
C CYS A 98 26.06 31.01 -18.50
N GLU A 99 26.95 31.63 -19.27
CA GLU A 99 28.35 31.94 -18.99
C GLU A 99 29.28 30.92 -18.28
N GLN A 100 30.17 30.39 -19.12
CA GLN A 100 31.57 30.14 -18.82
C GLN A 100 32.21 31.30 -18.03
N ARG A 101 32.46 31.10 -16.73
CA ARG A 101 33.55 31.74 -16.01
C ARG A 101 34.14 30.80 -14.97
N TYR A 102 35.12 30.00 -15.40
CA TYR A 102 36.22 29.58 -14.53
C TYR A 102 37.52 29.86 -15.26
N ALA A 103 37.94 31.13 -15.17
CA ALA A 103 39.30 31.53 -15.38
C ALA A 103 39.78 32.23 -14.10
N ALA A 104 40.97 31.83 -13.67
CA ALA A 104 41.83 32.45 -12.65
C ALA A 104 41.50 32.22 -11.17
N GLY A 105 42.47 31.64 -10.46
CA GLY A 105 42.70 31.92 -9.05
C GLY A 105 43.25 30.75 -8.25
N GLY A 106 44.57 30.75 -7.96
CA GLY A 106 45.13 29.95 -6.87
C GLY A 106 46.37 29.15 -7.24
N GLY A 107 47.45 29.83 -7.67
CA GLY A 107 48.78 29.24 -7.55
C GLY A 107 49.10 29.07 -6.07
N VAL A 108 49.24 27.82 -5.64
CA VAL A 108 49.82 27.48 -4.34
C VAL A 108 51.26 27.09 -4.65
N ASP A 109 52.19 27.86 -4.10
CA ASP A 109 53.62 27.59 -4.17
C ASP A 109 53.89 26.14 -3.80
N ALA A 110 54.50 25.39 -4.74
CA ALA A 110 54.97 24.05 -4.49
C ALA A 110 56.15 24.14 -3.49
N PRO A 111 56.03 23.60 -2.27
CA PRO A 111 57.19 23.41 -1.43
C PRO A 111 58.10 22.36 -2.04
N ASP A 112 59.37 22.68 -1.98
CA ASP A 112 60.54 21.93 -2.39
C ASP A 112 60.62 20.54 -1.72
N GLU A 113 60.98 19.55 -2.53
CA GLU A 113 61.48 18.20 -2.21
C GLU A 113 60.80 17.37 -1.10
N GLY A 114 59.68 16.75 -1.43
CA GLY A 114 59.25 15.47 -0.85
C GLY A 114 58.98 14.46 -1.97
N SER A 115 59.37 13.20 -1.80
CA SER A 115 59.00 12.16 -2.78
C SER A 115 57.47 12.12 -2.90
N PRO A 116 56.86 12.00 -4.09
CA PRO A 116 55.39 11.92 -4.24
C PRO A 116 54.75 10.81 -3.38
N GLY A 117 55.54 9.80 -2.99
CA GLY A 117 55.12 8.79 -2.01
C GLY A 117 54.96 9.30 -0.57
N GLU A 118 55.78 10.26 -0.13
CA GLU A 118 55.69 10.86 1.21
C GLU A 118 54.49 11.80 1.32
N ALA A 119 54.24 12.61 0.28
CA ALA A 119 53.06 13.48 0.22
C ALA A 119 51.74 12.68 0.23
N LEU A 120 51.71 11.52 -0.44
CA LEU A 120 50.56 10.63 -0.43
C LEU A 120 50.38 9.94 0.93
N ALA A 121 51.48 9.54 1.59
CA ALA A 121 51.43 8.96 2.93
C ALA A 121 50.89 9.98 3.96
N ASP A 122 51.32 11.23 3.88
CA ASP A 122 50.81 12.32 4.71
C ASP A 122 49.33 12.59 4.44
N LEU A 123 48.90 12.58 3.17
CA LEU A 123 47.49 12.71 2.81
C LEU A 123 46.65 11.58 3.42
N LEU A 124 47.11 10.34 3.34
CA LEU A 124 46.43 9.17 3.92
C LEU A 124 46.36 9.25 5.45
N CYS A 125 47.41 9.73 6.12
CA CYS A 125 47.43 9.94 7.57
C CYS A 125 46.49 11.05 8.04
N ARG A 126 46.28 12.08 7.19
CA ARG A 126 45.40 13.22 7.49
C ARG A 126 43.95 12.98 7.09
N THR A 127 43.70 12.05 6.17
CA THR A 127 42.36 11.73 5.70
C THR A 127 41.65 10.90 6.75
N ASP A 128 40.66 11.49 7.40
CA ASP A 128 39.73 10.76 8.25
C ASP A 128 38.64 10.11 7.40
N SER A 129 38.52 8.78 7.50
CA SER A 129 37.57 7.96 6.76
C SER A 129 36.12 8.19 7.19
N GLY A 130 35.89 8.80 8.36
CA GLY A 130 34.55 9.13 8.86
C GLY A 130 33.99 10.46 8.37
N SER A 131 34.83 11.39 7.94
CA SER A 131 34.43 12.78 7.65
C SER A 131 34.78 13.27 6.25
N THR A 132 35.75 12.65 5.58
CA THR A 132 36.19 13.09 4.25
C THR A 132 35.33 12.46 3.15
N PRO A 133 34.62 13.24 2.32
CA PRO A 133 33.87 12.69 1.21
C PRO A 133 34.82 12.12 0.15
N VAL A 134 34.41 11.02 -0.50
CA VAL A 134 35.23 10.30 -1.50
C VAL A 134 35.66 11.21 -2.64
N GLU A 135 34.80 12.13 -3.08
CA GLU A 135 35.11 13.10 -4.14
C GLU A 135 36.27 14.02 -3.77
N LYS A 136 36.29 14.49 -2.52
CA LYS A 136 37.36 15.34 -2.01
C LYS A 136 38.67 14.56 -1.88
N PHE A 137 38.60 13.33 -1.38
CA PHE A 137 39.77 12.46 -1.30
C PHE A 137 40.37 12.16 -2.69
N VAL A 138 39.53 11.86 -3.69
CA VAL A 138 39.99 11.63 -5.07
C VAL A 138 40.58 12.90 -5.69
N ALA A 139 40.02 14.06 -5.42
CA ALA A 139 40.55 15.35 -5.87
C ALA A 139 41.91 15.67 -5.23
N ASP A 140 42.09 15.40 -3.94
CA ASP A 140 43.31 15.66 -3.19
C ASP A 140 44.43 14.64 -3.54
N ALA A 141 44.08 13.37 -3.73
CA ALA A 141 45.02 12.30 -4.08
C ALA A 141 45.39 12.28 -5.57
N GLY A 142 44.50 12.74 -6.45
CA GLY A 142 44.68 12.70 -7.91
C GLY A 142 46.02 13.26 -8.37
N PRO A 143 46.41 14.49 -8.01
CA PRO A 143 47.69 15.09 -8.39
C PRO A 143 48.93 14.30 -7.92
N LEU A 144 48.80 13.48 -6.87
CA LEU A 144 49.89 12.68 -6.28
C LEU A 144 50.05 11.30 -6.94
N THR A 145 49.17 10.94 -7.87
CA THR A 145 49.19 9.65 -8.58
C THR A 145 49.68 9.81 -10.03
N CYS A 146 50.30 8.76 -10.56
CA CYS A 146 50.89 8.77 -11.91
C CYS A 146 49.85 8.96 -13.04
N ASP A 147 48.61 8.55 -12.81
CA ASP A 147 47.48 8.63 -13.74
C ASP A 147 46.54 9.82 -13.45
N ARG A 148 46.97 10.74 -12.58
CA ARG A 148 46.18 11.90 -12.14
C ARG A 148 44.82 11.52 -11.55
N GLY A 149 44.74 10.36 -10.89
CA GLY A 149 43.55 9.89 -10.19
C GLY A 149 42.49 9.25 -11.10
N ALA A 150 42.82 8.94 -12.36
CA ALA A 150 41.88 8.32 -13.30
C ALA A 150 41.35 6.97 -12.81
N LEU A 151 42.23 6.10 -12.30
CA LEU A 151 41.87 4.81 -11.73
C LEU A 151 41.04 4.97 -10.46
N MET A 152 41.45 5.88 -9.56
CA MET A 152 40.69 6.18 -8.33
C MET A 152 39.28 6.67 -8.63
N SER A 153 39.14 7.56 -9.63
CA SER A 153 37.84 8.06 -10.09
C SER A 153 36.97 6.94 -10.66
N THR A 154 37.57 6.04 -11.44
CA THR A 154 36.86 4.89 -12.04
C THR A 154 36.36 3.93 -10.96
N VAL A 155 37.22 3.58 -10.00
CA VAL A 155 36.86 2.69 -8.88
C VAL A 155 35.81 3.34 -7.98
N ALA A 156 35.95 4.64 -7.68
CA ALA A 156 34.95 5.37 -6.90
C ALA A 156 33.58 5.38 -7.59
N ALA A 157 33.54 5.67 -8.90
CA ALA A 157 32.31 5.64 -9.68
C ALA A 157 31.68 4.23 -9.72
N GLU A 158 32.48 3.18 -9.90
CA GLU A 158 31.98 1.80 -9.87
C GLU A 158 31.41 1.41 -8.50
N CYS A 159 32.11 1.76 -7.42
CA CYS A 159 31.67 1.51 -6.04
C CYS A 159 30.37 2.27 -5.72
N LEU A 160 30.28 3.55 -6.07
CA LEU A 160 29.07 4.35 -5.89
C LEU A 160 27.91 3.80 -6.73
N GLY A 161 28.17 3.36 -7.96
CA GLY A 161 27.15 2.72 -8.80
C GLY A 161 26.67 1.37 -8.28
N LYS A 162 27.55 0.56 -7.68
CA LYS A 162 27.17 -0.69 -6.99
C LYS A 162 26.35 -0.38 -5.73
N PHE A 163 26.78 0.61 -4.95
CA PHE A 163 26.07 1.03 -3.75
C PHE A 163 24.68 1.55 -4.08
N SER A 164 24.56 2.45 -5.06
CA SER A 164 23.28 3.02 -5.49
C SER A 164 22.30 1.94 -5.96
N ARG A 165 22.76 0.98 -6.79
CA ARG A 165 21.93 -0.17 -7.20
C ARG A 165 21.49 -1.03 -6.02
N THR A 166 22.39 -1.28 -5.07
CA THR A 166 22.07 -2.08 -3.88
C THR A 166 21.09 -1.36 -2.97
N ALA A 167 21.30 -0.07 -2.73
CA ALA A 167 20.39 0.77 -1.96
C ALA A 167 19.01 0.82 -2.63
N GLY A 168 18.96 1.06 -3.95
CA GLY A 168 17.73 1.01 -4.74
C GLY A 168 16.99 -0.31 -4.55
N ALA A 169 17.65 -1.44 -4.78
CA ALA A 169 17.04 -2.76 -4.60
C ALA A 169 16.50 -3.00 -3.18
N VAL A 170 17.19 -2.53 -2.13
CA VAL A 170 16.71 -2.65 -0.74
C VAL A 170 15.50 -1.77 -0.50
N PHE A 171 15.48 -0.54 -1.03
CA PHE A 171 14.33 0.36 -0.91
C PHE A 171 13.14 -0.12 -1.72
N ASP A 172 13.35 -0.66 -2.92
CA ASP A 172 12.30 -1.24 -3.76
C ASP A 172 11.69 -2.47 -3.08
N GLU A 173 12.52 -3.40 -2.58
CA GLU A 173 12.03 -4.58 -1.83
C GLU A 173 11.24 -4.17 -0.59
N ARG A 174 11.69 -3.14 0.13
CA ARG A 174 10.97 -2.61 1.30
C ARG A 174 9.64 -1.96 0.90
N THR A 175 9.63 -1.22 -0.20
CA THR A 175 8.45 -0.53 -0.72
C THR A 175 7.41 -1.56 -1.18
N GLU A 176 7.82 -2.57 -1.93
CA GLU A 176 6.98 -3.69 -2.35
C GLU A 176 6.35 -4.39 -1.14
N LYS A 177 7.15 -4.74 -0.13
CA LYS A 177 6.64 -5.34 1.12
C LYS A 177 5.62 -4.47 1.85
N LEU A 178 5.82 -3.15 1.85
CA LEU A 178 4.90 -2.21 2.49
C LEU A 178 3.60 -2.08 1.70
N CYS A 179 3.68 -2.01 0.37
CA CYS A 179 2.52 -2.04 -0.53
C CYS A 179 1.71 -3.33 -0.34
N ASP A 180 2.36 -4.48 -0.30
CA ASP A 180 1.73 -5.79 -0.04
C ASP A 180 1.03 -5.85 1.31
N ALA A 181 1.67 -5.34 2.36
CA ALA A 181 1.09 -5.29 3.70
C ALA A 181 -0.16 -4.39 3.72
N LEU A 182 -0.07 -3.22 3.08
CA LEU A 182 -1.18 -2.28 3.00
C LEU A 182 -2.35 -2.84 2.19
N ALA A 183 -2.08 -3.51 1.07
CA ALA A 183 -3.10 -4.18 0.28
C ALA A 183 -3.84 -5.27 1.07
N LYS A 184 -3.11 -6.07 1.86
CA LYS A 184 -3.70 -7.09 2.75
C LYS A 184 -4.59 -6.48 3.82
N GLU A 185 -4.15 -5.39 4.45
CA GLU A 185 -4.95 -4.67 5.44
C GLU A 185 -6.22 -4.08 4.83
N GLN A 186 -6.15 -3.49 3.63
CA GLN A 186 -7.33 -2.95 2.94
C GLN A 186 -8.36 -4.04 2.63
N VAL A 187 -7.92 -5.20 2.13
CA VAL A 187 -8.82 -6.34 1.89
C VAL A 187 -9.43 -6.85 3.20
N ALA A 188 -8.64 -6.96 4.28
CA ALA A 188 -9.13 -7.38 5.59
C ALA A 188 -10.18 -6.40 6.15
N LEU A 189 -9.94 -5.09 5.99
CA LEU A 189 -10.86 -4.03 6.40
C LEU A 189 -12.19 -4.11 5.64
N MET A 190 -12.15 -4.29 4.32
CA MET A 190 -13.36 -4.46 3.50
C MET A 190 -14.17 -5.68 3.93
N LEU A 191 -13.51 -6.82 4.19
CA LEU A 191 -14.18 -8.04 4.66
C LEU A 191 -14.85 -7.83 6.03
N ARG A 192 -14.20 -7.09 6.94
CA ARG A 192 -14.77 -6.72 8.24
C ARG A 192 -16.02 -5.85 8.07
N TYR A 193 -15.96 -4.81 7.24
CA TYR A 193 -17.12 -3.96 6.98
C TYR A 193 -18.27 -4.72 6.36
N ARG A 194 -18.00 -5.59 5.37
CA ARG A 194 -19.03 -6.45 4.76
C ARG A 194 -19.69 -7.36 5.79
N THR A 195 -18.90 -7.99 6.65
CA THR A 195 -19.40 -8.87 7.72
C THR A 195 -20.25 -8.08 8.72
N ASN A 196 -19.79 -6.89 9.11
CA ASN A 196 -20.53 -6.04 10.05
C ASN A 196 -21.85 -5.54 9.45
N ALA A 197 -21.84 -5.09 8.19
CA ALA A 197 -23.04 -4.69 7.46
C ALA A 197 -24.06 -5.83 7.38
N GLN A 198 -23.60 -7.05 7.07
CA GLN A 198 -24.47 -8.23 7.05
C GLN A 198 -25.08 -8.50 8.44
N ARG A 199 -24.29 -8.43 9.51
CA ARG A 199 -24.80 -8.60 10.89
C ARG A 199 -25.82 -7.53 11.25
N MET A 200 -25.59 -6.28 10.88
CA MET A 200 -26.55 -5.19 11.12
C MET A 200 -27.84 -5.43 10.36
N LEU A 201 -27.76 -5.85 9.09
CA LEU A 201 -28.94 -6.18 8.29
C LEU A 201 -29.73 -7.35 8.90
N THR A 202 -29.06 -8.43 9.30
CA THR A 202 -29.69 -9.56 9.98
C THR A 202 -30.38 -9.14 11.28
N ARG A 203 -29.74 -8.30 12.10
CA ARG A 203 -30.34 -7.76 13.33
C ARG A 203 -31.56 -6.88 13.03
N ALA A 204 -31.46 -6.01 12.02
CA ALA A 204 -32.56 -5.16 11.60
C ALA A 204 -33.74 -6.00 11.11
N GLN A 205 -33.49 -7.07 10.34
CA GLN A 205 -34.50 -7.99 9.86
C GLN A 205 -35.22 -8.70 11.02
N ILE A 206 -34.47 -9.24 11.98
CA ILE A 206 -35.03 -9.89 13.18
C ILE A 206 -35.93 -8.91 13.95
N LEU A 207 -35.46 -7.67 14.15
CA LEU A 207 -36.25 -6.65 14.83
C LEU A 207 -37.51 -6.28 14.05
N GLN A 208 -37.42 -6.19 12.73
CA GLN A 208 -38.56 -5.91 11.87
C GLN A 208 -39.59 -7.05 11.94
N ASP A 209 -39.14 -8.30 11.91
CA ASP A 209 -40.01 -9.47 12.03
C ASP A 209 -40.69 -9.51 13.42
N HIS A 210 -39.96 -9.15 14.47
CA HIS A 210 -40.54 -9.01 15.81
C HIS A 210 -41.57 -7.89 15.91
N VAL A 211 -41.34 -6.74 15.26
CA VAL A 211 -42.33 -5.65 15.19
C VAL A 211 -43.59 -6.11 14.43
N ARG A 212 -43.43 -6.85 13.33
CA ARG A 212 -44.58 -7.42 12.59
C ARG A 212 -45.35 -8.44 13.42
N GLU A 213 -44.66 -9.25 14.22
CA GLU A 213 -45.30 -10.20 15.14
C GLU A 213 -46.11 -9.49 16.23
N LEU A 214 -45.54 -8.46 16.86
CA LEU A 214 -46.21 -7.69 17.92
C LEU A 214 -47.33 -6.78 17.38
N MET A 215 -47.17 -6.25 16.17
CA MET A 215 -48.07 -5.29 15.54
C MET A 215 -48.23 -5.60 14.04
N PRO A 216 -49.08 -6.56 13.66
CA PRO A 216 -49.23 -7.01 12.27
C PRO A 216 -49.73 -5.93 11.31
N THR A 217 -50.47 -4.95 11.83
CA THR A 217 -51.02 -3.81 11.07
C THR A 217 -50.07 -2.63 10.98
N PHE A 218 -48.86 -2.73 11.54
CA PHE A 218 -47.89 -1.64 11.55
C PHE A 218 -47.31 -1.39 10.15
N GLN A 219 -47.64 -0.22 9.58
CA GLN A 219 -47.10 0.24 8.30
C GLN A 219 -45.92 1.19 8.52
N TYR A 220 -44.72 0.81 8.05
CA TYR A 220 -43.51 1.61 8.21
C TYR A 220 -43.55 2.93 7.42
N ASP A 221 -44.15 2.94 6.24
CA ASP A 221 -44.23 4.14 5.39
C ASP A 221 -45.14 5.22 5.99
N GLU A 222 -46.21 4.82 6.69
CA GLU A 222 -47.06 5.75 7.45
C GLU A 222 -46.33 6.27 8.69
N TYR A 223 -45.58 5.41 9.40
CA TYR A 223 -44.77 5.81 10.54
C TYR A 223 -43.71 6.87 10.18
N LEU A 224 -43.04 6.73 9.04
CA LEU A 224 -42.04 7.72 8.61
C LEU A 224 -42.64 9.10 8.31
N LYS A 225 -43.93 9.16 7.93
CA LYS A 225 -44.63 10.41 7.64
C LYS A 225 -45.27 11.02 8.89
N HIS A 226 -45.84 10.16 9.75
CA HIS A 226 -46.65 10.56 10.90
C HIS A 226 -46.37 9.65 12.11
N GLY A 227 -45.14 9.74 12.64
CA GLY A 227 -44.62 8.79 13.64
C GLY A 227 -45.51 8.62 14.87
N ASP A 228 -45.79 9.71 15.57
CA ASP A 228 -46.54 9.67 16.83
C ASP A 228 -48.01 9.29 16.63
N GLU A 229 -48.67 9.84 15.60
CA GLU A 229 -50.08 9.57 15.32
C GLU A 229 -50.32 8.10 14.92
N HIS A 230 -49.40 7.54 14.14
CA HIS A 230 -49.50 6.15 13.69
C HIS A 230 -49.30 5.16 14.83
N VAL A 231 -48.31 5.39 15.71
CA VAL A 231 -48.08 4.52 16.86
C VAL A 231 -49.29 4.52 17.80
N ILE A 232 -49.87 5.69 18.07
CA ILE A 232 -51.09 5.81 18.91
C ILE A 232 -52.26 5.06 18.27
N LYS A 233 -52.44 5.18 16.94
CA LYS A 233 -53.49 4.48 16.19
C LYS A 233 -53.33 2.96 16.27
N VAL A 234 -52.12 2.44 16.07
CA VAL A 234 -51.82 0.99 16.13
C VAL A 234 -52.00 0.45 17.55
N LEU A 235 -51.52 1.18 18.57
CA LEU A 235 -51.69 0.78 19.97
C LEU A 235 -53.16 0.80 20.39
N ARG A 236 -53.94 1.81 19.98
CA ARG A 236 -55.37 1.92 20.28
C ARG A 236 -56.19 0.84 19.59
N ALA A 237 -55.84 0.45 18.36
CA ALA A 237 -56.47 -0.68 17.68
C ALA A 237 -56.25 -2.00 18.42
N LYS A 238 -55.08 -2.17 19.06
CA LYS A 238 -54.75 -3.37 19.84
C LYS A 238 -55.46 -3.42 21.19
N THR A 239 -55.64 -2.28 21.88
CA THR A 239 -56.38 -2.22 23.15
C THR A 239 -57.90 -2.12 22.97
N GLY A 240 -58.38 -1.52 21.88
CA GLY A 240 -59.81 -1.37 21.60
C GLY A 240 -60.53 -2.64 21.15
N ALA A 241 -59.80 -3.67 20.69
CA ALA A 241 -60.38 -4.94 20.25
C ALA A 241 -60.81 -5.87 21.41
N VAL A 242 -60.58 -5.49 22.68
CA VAL A 242 -60.88 -6.34 23.85
C VAL A 242 -62.16 -5.92 24.61
N GLY A 243 -62.88 -4.85 24.20
CA GLY A 243 -63.96 -4.35 25.06
C GLY A 243 -65.05 -3.49 24.43
N SER A 244 -65.43 -3.70 23.17
CA SER A 244 -66.54 -2.94 22.58
C SER A 244 -67.30 -3.75 21.55
N ASP A 245 -68.07 -4.74 21.99
CA ASP A 245 -69.38 -5.07 21.41
C ASP A 245 -70.11 -6.10 22.29
N ALA A 246 -71.01 -5.61 23.14
CA ALA A 246 -72.31 -6.18 23.51
C ALA A 246 -72.77 -5.62 24.87
N GLU A 247 -73.30 -4.39 24.87
CA GLU A 247 -74.41 -4.10 25.78
C GLU A 247 -75.61 -4.94 25.29
N ASP A 248 -76.27 -5.63 26.22
CA ASP A 248 -77.52 -6.39 26.08
C ASP A 248 -77.41 -7.93 25.98
N ALA A 249 -76.97 -8.57 27.07
CA ALA A 249 -77.47 -9.89 27.48
C ALA A 249 -77.16 -10.16 28.97
N ALA A 250 -78.24 -10.40 29.74
CA ALA A 250 -78.40 -11.08 31.03
C ALA A 250 -77.18 -11.32 31.98
N PRO A 251 -77.37 -11.18 33.32
CA PRO A 251 -76.38 -11.63 34.30
C PRO A 251 -76.38 -13.16 34.36
N VAL A 252 -75.47 -13.80 33.63
CA VAL A 252 -75.20 -15.23 33.69
C VAL A 252 -73.88 -15.43 34.42
N SER A 253 -74.00 -15.95 35.65
CA SER A 253 -72.98 -16.57 36.51
C SER A 253 -71.50 -16.19 36.32
N ASP A 254 -71.01 -15.33 37.22
CA ASP A 254 -69.61 -14.92 37.50
C ASP A 254 -68.62 -16.06 37.88
N GLU A 255 -68.94 -17.35 37.68
CA GLU A 255 -68.03 -18.44 38.07
C GLU A 255 -67.11 -18.96 36.94
N ASP A 256 -67.46 -18.79 35.66
CA ASP A 256 -66.66 -19.30 34.54
C ASP A 256 -65.47 -18.39 34.14
N ASP A 257 -65.53 -17.08 34.42
CA ASP A 257 -64.47 -16.12 34.07
C ASP A 257 -63.19 -16.26 34.94
N LEU A 258 -63.34 -16.75 36.17
CA LEU A 258 -62.20 -17.01 37.06
C LEU A 258 -61.35 -18.19 36.59
N ASP A 259 -61.98 -19.22 36.02
CA ASP A 259 -61.29 -20.41 35.50
C ASP A 259 -60.54 -20.10 34.21
N ASP A 260 -61.06 -19.20 33.36
CA ASP A 260 -60.36 -18.75 32.15
C ASP A 260 -59.11 -17.92 32.48
N ALA A 261 -59.20 -17.01 33.46
CA ALA A 261 -58.05 -16.25 33.94
C ALA A 261 -56.96 -17.16 34.54
N ALA A 262 -57.35 -18.15 35.35
CA ALA A 262 -56.45 -19.15 35.90
C ALA A 262 -55.79 -20.00 34.80
N MET A 263 -56.55 -20.37 33.77
CA MET A 263 -56.03 -21.11 32.63
C MET A 263 -55.04 -20.27 31.80
N GLN A 264 -55.32 -18.97 31.61
CA GLN A 264 -54.43 -18.03 30.92
C GLN A 264 -53.12 -17.83 31.70
N GLN A 265 -53.20 -17.69 33.02
CA GLN A 265 -52.03 -17.61 33.88
C GLN A 265 -51.17 -18.89 33.80
N LYS A 266 -51.81 -20.07 33.80
CA LYS A 266 -51.11 -21.36 33.64
C LYS A 266 -50.44 -21.48 32.26
N LYS A 267 -51.12 -21.08 31.18
CA LYS A 267 -50.53 -21.02 29.82
C LYS A 267 -49.32 -20.09 29.77
N MET A 268 -49.41 -18.91 30.39
CA MET A 268 -48.30 -17.95 30.46
C MET A 268 -47.11 -18.52 31.25
N MET A 269 -47.37 -19.18 32.38
CA MET A 269 -46.32 -19.85 33.17
C MET A 269 -45.64 -20.97 32.38
N CYS A 270 -46.39 -21.80 31.65
CA CYS A 270 -45.82 -22.82 30.77
C CYS A 270 -44.97 -22.21 29.65
N ALA A 271 -45.42 -21.12 29.03
CA ALA A 271 -44.66 -20.42 28.00
C ALA A 271 -43.36 -19.83 28.56
N LEU A 272 -43.39 -19.23 29.75
CA LEU A 272 -42.19 -18.73 30.44
C LEU A 272 -41.23 -19.86 30.79
N GLN A 273 -41.73 -21.00 31.26
CA GLN A 273 -40.91 -22.18 31.55
C GLN A 273 -40.20 -22.68 30.27
N TRP A 274 -40.94 -22.74 29.16
CA TRP A 274 -40.39 -23.14 27.87
C TRP A 274 -39.32 -22.17 27.38
N LEU A 275 -39.58 -20.86 27.43
CA LEU A 275 -38.59 -19.84 27.05
C LEU A 275 -37.31 -19.92 27.90
N ARG A 276 -37.44 -20.15 29.22
CA ARG A 276 -36.28 -20.37 30.09
C ARG A 276 -35.46 -21.58 29.67
N SER A 277 -36.12 -22.71 29.40
CA SER A 277 -35.43 -23.92 28.93
C SER A 277 -34.77 -23.73 27.56
N GLU A 278 -35.36 -22.91 26.69
CA GLU A 278 -34.82 -22.61 25.37
C GLU A 278 -33.60 -21.67 25.46
N VAL A 279 -33.61 -20.70 26.37
CA VAL A 279 -32.43 -19.87 26.69
C VAL A 279 -31.29 -20.74 27.22
N GLU A 280 -31.56 -21.64 28.17
CA GLU A 280 -30.55 -22.56 28.70
C GLU A 280 -29.97 -23.47 27.60
N ARG A 281 -30.82 -23.98 26.71
CA ARG A 281 -30.39 -24.77 25.55
C ARG A 281 -29.47 -23.97 24.62
N ALA A 282 -29.85 -22.73 24.32
CA ALA A 282 -29.07 -21.82 23.49
C ALA A 282 -27.72 -21.45 24.13
N ASP A 283 -27.69 -21.25 25.45
CA ASP A 283 -26.46 -20.97 26.20
C ASP A 283 -25.51 -22.17 26.18
N CYS A 284 -26.02 -23.39 26.36
CA CYS A 284 -25.22 -24.61 26.18
C CYS A 284 -24.64 -24.75 24.76
N GLU A 285 -25.41 -24.38 23.73
CA GLU A 285 -24.96 -24.40 22.34
C GLU A 285 -23.88 -23.33 22.08
N ASN A 286 -24.06 -22.13 22.63
CA ASN A 286 -23.07 -21.05 22.58
C ASN A 286 -21.75 -21.46 23.24
N VAL A 287 -21.79 -22.09 24.43
CA VAL A 287 -20.59 -22.60 25.10
C VAL A 287 -19.86 -23.61 24.22
N ARG A 288 -20.56 -24.57 23.62
CA ARG A 288 -19.96 -25.54 22.68
C ARG A 288 -19.36 -24.88 21.44
N LEU A 289 -19.98 -23.83 20.93
CA LEU A 289 -19.47 -23.08 19.78
C LEU A 289 -18.18 -22.32 20.15
N VAL A 290 -18.12 -21.72 21.33
CA VAL A 290 -16.92 -21.07 21.86
C VAL A 290 -15.79 -22.08 22.03
N GLU A 291 -16.06 -23.24 22.64
CA GLU A 291 -15.06 -24.31 22.80
C GLU A 291 -14.52 -24.81 21.44
N ARG A 292 -15.39 -24.98 20.43
CA ARG A 292 -14.97 -25.33 19.08
C ARG A 292 -14.13 -24.23 18.43
N TYR A 293 -14.51 -22.98 18.62
CA TYR A 293 -13.75 -21.83 18.12
C TYR A 293 -12.34 -21.82 18.72
N ASP A 294 -12.24 -21.96 20.05
CA ASP A 294 -10.95 -22.00 20.75
C ASP A 294 -10.09 -23.19 20.29
N ALA A 295 -10.69 -24.37 20.08
CA ALA A 295 -10.00 -25.52 19.53
C ALA A 295 -9.44 -25.27 18.12
N VAL A 296 -10.21 -24.59 17.25
CA VAL A 296 -9.75 -24.21 15.90
C VAL A 296 -8.63 -23.17 15.98
N VAL A 297 -8.74 -22.17 16.85
CA VAL A 297 -7.68 -21.17 17.05
C VAL A 297 -6.39 -21.85 17.54
N ALA A 298 -6.48 -22.77 18.50
CA ALA A 298 -5.34 -23.54 18.97
C ALA A 298 -4.70 -24.37 17.84
N ALA A 299 -5.52 -25.03 17.01
CA ALA A 299 -5.03 -25.78 15.85
C ALA A 299 -4.31 -24.89 14.82
N ILE A 300 -4.82 -23.68 14.57
CA ILE A 300 -4.19 -22.68 13.68
C ILE A 300 -2.82 -22.26 14.23
N VAL A 301 -2.70 -22.01 15.53
CA VAL A 301 -1.42 -21.64 16.16
C VAL A 301 -0.41 -22.77 16.03
N VAL A 302 -0.81 -24.02 16.30
CA VAL A 302 0.05 -25.20 16.13
C VAL A 302 0.52 -25.35 14.67
N ALA A 303 -0.39 -25.22 13.70
CA ALA A 303 -0.07 -25.30 12.29
C ALA A 303 0.90 -24.17 11.84
N SER A 304 0.67 -22.95 12.33
CA SER A 304 1.54 -21.79 12.07
C SER A 304 2.95 -22.02 12.61
N ASN A 305 3.07 -22.47 13.86
CA ASN A 305 4.37 -22.78 14.48
C ASN A 305 5.10 -23.90 13.73
N LYS A 306 4.38 -24.93 13.27
CA LYS A 306 4.94 -26.01 12.45
C LYS A 306 5.47 -25.48 11.11
N LYS A 307 4.75 -24.55 10.46
CA LYS A 307 5.20 -23.89 9.23
C LYS A 307 6.47 -23.09 9.48
N ILE A 308 6.52 -22.27 10.53
CA ILE A 308 7.72 -21.50 10.89
C ILE A 308 8.92 -22.41 11.12
N ALA A 309 8.74 -23.52 11.85
CA ALA A 309 9.81 -24.49 12.08
C ALA A 309 10.30 -25.15 10.78
N ASN A 310 9.39 -25.44 9.84
CA ASN A 310 9.76 -25.96 8.52
C ASN A 310 10.53 -24.93 7.70
N ASP A 311 10.11 -23.67 7.70
CA ASP A 311 10.77 -22.58 6.98
C ASP A 311 12.19 -22.34 7.53
N CYS A 312 12.38 -22.39 8.86
CA CYS A 312 13.69 -22.32 9.49
C CYS A 312 14.60 -23.48 9.05
N ARG A 313 14.07 -24.72 9.04
CA ARG A 313 14.83 -25.90 8.55
C ARG A 313 15.20 -25.79 7.08
N ALA A 314 14.28 -25.30 6.24
CA ALA A 314 14.55 -25.10 4.82
C ALA A 314 15.63 -24.04 4.59
N LYS A 315 15.60 -22.93 5.33
CA LYS A 315 16.65 -21.89 5.28
C LYS A 315 18.01 -22.43 5.73
N ALA A 316 18.05 -23.22 6.80
CA ALA A 316 19.29 -23.85 7.27
C ALA A 316 19.91 -24.77 6.20
N ARG A 317 19.09 -25.65 5.58
CA ARG A 317 19.55 -26.51 4.47
C ARG A 317 20.01 -25.72 3.25
N LYS A 318 19.32 -24.62 2.91
CA LYS A 318 19.74 -23.76 1.81
C LYS A 318 21.12 -23.16 2.08
N LEU A 319 21.40 -22.74 3.31
CA LEU A 319 22.70 -22.21 3.71
C LEU A 319 23.79 -23.28 3.61
N GLU A 320 23.51 -24.50 4.09
CA GLU A 320 24.42 -25.65 4.00
C GLU A 320 24.80 -25.97 2.55
N VAL A 321 23.81 -26.08 1.65
CA VAL A 321 24.05 -26.29 0.22
C VAL A 321 24.82 -25.12 -0.42
N GLN A 322 24.55 -23.89 0.01
CA GLN A 322 25.32 -22.74 -0.46
C GLN A 322 26.79 -22.82 -0.02
N THR A 323 27.06 -23.23 1.23
CA THR A 323 28.43 -23.43 1.71
C THR A 323 29.15 -24.51 0.93
N GLU A 324 28.52 -25.68 0.73
CA GLU A 324 29.07 -26.77 -0.09
C GLU A 324 29.38 -26.30 -1.52
N LEU A 325 28.46 -25.55 -2.15
CA LEU A 325 28.66 -25.00 -3.49
C LEU A 325 29.87 -24.06 -3.55
N THR A 326 30.09 -23.25 -2.52
CA THR A 326 31.27 -22.36 -2.46
C THR A 326 32.57 -23.15 -2.31
N GLU A 327 32.57 -24.25 -1.56
CA GLU A 327 33.74 -25.13 -1.44
C GLU A 327 34.05 -25.84 -2.76
N VAL A 328 33.04 -26.40 -3.42
CA VAL A 328 33.18 -27.01 -4.75
C VAL A 328 33.73 -26.02 -5.77
N ARG A 329 33.26 -24.77 -5.76
CA ARG A 329 33.78 -23.70 -6.63
C ARG A 329 35.25 -23.37 -6.33
N LYS A 330 35.64 -23.30 -5.05
CA LYS A 330 37.04 -23.10 -4.67
C LYS A 330 37.92 -24.24 -5.18
N GLU A 331 37.45 -25.48 -5.06
CA GLU A 331 38.21 -26.64 -5.54
C GLU A 331 38.31 -26.68 -7.07
N ALA A 332 37.23 -26.32 -7.77
CA ALA A 332 37.23 -26.19 -9.22
C ALA A 332 38.28 -25.16 -9.70
N VAL A 333 38.35 -23.99 -9.05
CA VAL A 333 39.37 -22.97 -9.36
C VAL A 333 40.79 -23.48 -9.14
N LYS A 334 41.03 -24.28 -8.09
CA LYS A 334 42.35 -24.91 -7.87
C LYS A 334 42.69 -25.90 -8.98
N GLN A 335 41.73 -26.71 -9.40
CA GLN A 335 41.92 -27.67 -10.48
C GLN A 335 42.20 -26.97 -11.82
N GLU A 336 41.48 -25.89 -12.11
CA GLU A 336 41.71 -25.03 -13.28
C GLU A 336 43.15 -24.47 -13.28
N ALA A 337 43.60 -23.90 -12.16
CA ALA A 337 44.97 -23.42 -12.01
C ALA A 337 46.04 -24.52 -12.19
N LEU A 338 45.77 -25.75 -11.74
CA LEU A 338 46.66 -26.89 -11.97
C LEU A 338 46.72 -27.27 -13.46
N ILE A 339 45.57 -27.30 -14.14
CA ILE A 339 45.48 -27.60 -15.58
C ILE A 339 46.28 -26.56 -16.37
N ASP A 340 46.11 -25.27 -16.08
CA ASP A 340 46.85 -24.18 -16.74
C ASP A 340 48.37 -24.33 -16.55
N CYS A 341 48.81 -24.72 -15.35
CA CYS A 341 50.22 -25.00 -15.07
C CYS A 341 50.76 -26.17 -15.90
N TYR A 342 49.98 -27.24 -16.10
CA TYR A 342 50.38 -28.37 -16.95
C TYR A 342 50.43 -27.99 -18.43
N ILE A 343 49.43 -27.24 -18.93
CA ILE A 343 49.40 -26.75 -20.31
C ILE A 343 50.62 -25.87 -20.59
N GLY A 344 50.97 -24.96 -19.66
CA GLY A 344 52.15 -24.11 -19.77
C GLY A 344 53.46 -24.91 -19.85
N LYS A 345 53.58 -26.01 -19.08
CA LYS A 345 54.76 -26.89 -19.13
C LYS A 345 54.86 -27.72 -20.41
N MET A 346 53.75 -28.07 -21.05
CA MET A 346 53.77 -28.81 -22.33
C MET A 346 54.01 -27.92 -23.55
N SER A 347 53.86 -26.60 -23.40
CA SER A 347 54.03 -25.63 -24.48
C SER A 347 55.48 -25.07 -24.59
N LEU A 348 56.37 -25.51 -23.69
CA LEU A 348 57.81 -25.26 -23.69
C LEU A 348 58.52 -26.53 -24.16
#